data_AF-A0A7J4FI57-F1
#
_entry.id   AF-A0A7J4FI57-F1
#
_cell.length_a   1.000
_cell.length_b   1.000
_cell.length_c   1.000
_cell.angle_alpha   90.00
_cell.angle_beta   90.00
_cell.angle_gamma   90.00
#
_symmetry.space_group_name_H-M   'P 1'
#
loop_
_entity.id
_entity.type
_entity.pdbx_description
1 polymer ?
#
loop_
_entity_poly.entity_id
_entity_poly.type
_entity_poly.pdbx_seq_one_letter_code
_entity_poly.pdbx_strand_id
1 'polypeptide(L)'
;MADRNLIGRCGLYCGACVIYRAYKDDGDYLRRIDEHFRCPPEKVRCGGCMALTPDCWGYDYEIVQCLRNKGLIPVFNAANMRRILARSLEN
;
A
#
# COMPACT_ATOMS: atom_id res chain seq x y z
N MET A 1 7.11 13.06 17.39
CA MET A 1 7.35 13.20 15.93
C MET A 1 7.06 11.85 15.28
N ALA A 2 6.38 11.82 14.13
CA ALA A 2 6.14 10.57 13.41
C ALA A 2 7.45 10.07 12.79
N ASP A 3 7.80 8.80 13.01
CA ASP A 3 8.93 8.16 12.34
C ASP A 3 8.62 8.05 10.84
N ARG A 4 9.41 8.74 10.02
CA ARG A 4 9.25 8.77 8.57
C ARG A 4 9.47 7.41 7.93
N ASN A 5 10.16 6.49 8.62
CA ASN A 5 10.38 5.12 8.16
C ASN A 5 9.12 4.24 8.21
N LEU A 6 8.08 4.66 8.94
CA LEU A 6 6.82 3.92 9.07
C LEU A 6 5.77 4.33 8.04
N ILE A 7 6.04 5.37 7.24
CA ILE A 7 5.11 5.88 6.24
C ILE A 7 5.16 4.99 5.00
N GLY A 8 4.00 4.48 4.59
CA GLY A 8 3.85 3.71 3.38
C GLY A 8 4.09 4.54 2.11
N ARG A 9 4.29 3.87 0.96
CA ARG A 9 4.43 4.55 -0.35
C ARG A 9 3.18 5.35 -0.76
N CYS A 10 2.03 5.06 -0.14
CA CYS A 10 0.81 5.84 -0.29
C CYS A 10 0.77 7.12 0.58
N GLY A 11 1.81 7.40 1.37
CA GLY A 11 1.89 8.57 2.25
C GLY A 11 1.24 8.39 3.63
N LEU A 12 0.70 7.21 3.94
CA LEU A 12 0.07 6.88 5.22
C LEU A 12 0.81 5.77 5.95
N TYR A 13 0.90 5.87 7.27
CA TYR A 13 1.25 4.74 8.12
C TYR A 13 0.13 3.69 8.06
N CYS A 14 0.44 2.45 7.69
CA CYS A 14 -0.60 1.46 7.43
C CYS A 14 -1.46 1.18 8.70
N GLY A 15 -0.89 1.29 9.91
CA GLY A 15 -1.65 1.18 11.17
C GLY A 15 -2.67 2.29 11.42
N ALA A 16 -2.53 3.45 10.76
CA ALA A 16 -3.50 4.55 10.77
C ALA A 16 -4.38 4.61 9.50
N CYS A 17 -4.13 3.74 8.52
CA CYS A 17 -4.89 3.71 7.28
C CYS A 17 -6.19 2.92 7.46
N VAL A 18 -7.33 3.60 7.41
CA VAL A 18 -8.67 3.01 7.58
C VAL A 18 -8.95 1.87 6.60
N ILE A 19 -8.46 1.97 5.35
CA ILE A 19 -8.63 0.92 4.33
C ILE A 19 -7.81 -0.33 4.66
N TYR A 20 -6.55 -0.15 5.06
CA TYR A 20 -5.71 -1.28 5.46
C TYR A 20 -6.27 -1.97 6.71
N ARG A 21 -6.70 -1.20 7.71
CA ARG A 21 -7.33 -1.74 8.93
C ARG A 21 -8.65 -2.44 8.61
N ALA A 22 -9.52 -1.85 7.80
CA ALA A 22 -10.75 -2.49 7.35
C ALA A 22 -10.50 -3.84 6.67
N TYR A 23 -9.51 -3.92 5.79
CA TYR A 23 -9.16 -5.16 5.11
C TYR A 23 -8.51 -6.22 6.01
N LYS A 24 -7.70 -5.81 7.00
CA LYS A 24 -6.96 -6.73 7.88
C LYS A 24 -7.74 -7.17 9.11
N ASP A 25 -8.60 -6.30 9.62
CA ASP A 25 -9.41 -6.56 10.81
C ASP A 25 -10.78 -7.16 10.46
N ASP A 26 -11.23 -6.95 9.22
CA ASP A 26 -12.48 -7.48 8.65
C ASP A 26 -13.74 -7.11 9.48
N GLY A 27 -14.88 -7.75 9.18
CA GLY A 27 -16.09 -7.69 9.98
C GLY A 27 -16.85 -6.36 9.87
N ASP A 28 -17.42 -5.91 10.98
CA ASP A 28 -18.31 -4.74 11.02
C ASP A 28 -17.62 -3.46 10.56
N TYR A 29 -16.31 -3.34 10.77
CA TYR A 29 -15.56 -2.17 10.35
C TYR A 29 -15.43 -2.09 8.82
N LEU A 30 -15.22 -3.24 8.15
CA LEU A 30 -15.20 -3.32 6.68
C LEU A 30 -16.53 -2.87 6.08
N ARG A 31 -17.66 -3.35 6.62
CA ARG A 31 -19.00 -2.91 6.22
C ARG A 31 -19.20 -1.40 6.34
N ARG A 32 -18.81 -0.83 7.48
CA ARG A 32 -18.93 0.64 7.71
C ARG A 32 -18.12 1.45 6.70
N ILE A 33 -16.95 0.95 6.30
CA ILE A 33 -16.08 1.59 5.32
C ILE A 33 -16.66 1.48 3.91
N ASP A 34 -17.18 0.32 3.51
CA ASP A 34 -17.93 0.15 2.25
C ASP A 34 -19.10 1.14 2.16
N GLU A 35 -19.94 1.20 3.21
CA GLU A 35 -21.07 2.14 3.28
C GLU A 35 -20.61 3.61 3.22
N HIS A 36 -19.56 3.97 3.97
CA HIS A 36 -19.06 5.34 4.05
C HIS A 36 -18.45 5.82 2.72
N PHE A 37 -17.62 4.99 2.10
CA PHE A 37 -16.94 5.31 0.84
C PHE A 37 -17.75 4.92 -0.40
N ARG A 38 -18.94 4.31 -0.23
CA ARG A 38 -19.80 3.78 -1.29
C ARG A 38 -19.02 2.90 -2.26
N CYS A 39 -18.21 2.01 -1.71
CA CYS A 39 -17.29 1.23 -2.51
C CYS A 39 -17.37 -0.25 -2.13
N PRO A 40 -17.65 -1.12 -3.12
CA PRO A 40 -17.86 -2.55 -2.87
C PRO A 40 -16.75 -3.13 -1.97
N PRO A 41 -17.10 -3.99 -1.00
CA PRO A 41 -16.16 -4.50 -0.02
C PRO A 41 -15.02 -5.29 -0.70
N GLU A 42 -15.24 -5.83 -1.89
CA GLU A 42 -14.20 -6.51 -2.68
C GLU A 42 -13.08 -5.57 -3.13
N LYS A 43 -13.39 -4.27 -3.27
CA LYS A 43 -12.43 -3.22 -3.64
C LYS A 43 -11.72 -2.62 -2.43
N VAL A 44 -12.25 -2.78 -1.21
CA VAL A 44 -11.60 -2.36 0.05
C VAL A 44 -10.49 -3.35 0.40
N ARG A 45 -9.42 -3.35 -0.40
CA ARG A 45 -8.27 -4.25 -0.27
C ARG A 45 -6.96 -3.46 -0.19
N CYS A 46 -6.10 -3.82 0.75
CA CYS A 46 -4.74 -3.30 0.83
C CYS A 46 -3.83 -4.31 1.54
N GLY A 47 -2.89 -4.91 0.80
CA GLY A 47 -1.93 -5.87 1.37
C GLY A 47 -0.93 -5.25 2.35
N GLY A 48 -0.84 -3.92 2.37
CA GLY A 48 0.18 -3.17 3.09
C GLY A 48 1.18 -2.52 2.14
N CYS A 49 1.80 -1.46 2.64
CA CYS A 49 2.38 -0.40 1.81
C CYS A 49 3.68 -0.78 1.05
N MET A 50 4.28 -1.94 1.34
CA MET A 50 5.43 -2.47 0.59
C MET A 50 5.04 -3.39 -0.58
N ALA A 51 3.75 -3.73 -0.73
CA ALA A 51 3.23 -4.60 -1.79
C ALA A 51 1.96 -4.01 -2.42
N LEU A 52 2.08 -2.82 -3.03
CA LEU A 52 0.99 -2.16 -3.78
C LEU A 52 0.71 -2.90 -5.10
N THR A 53 -0.15 -3.93 -5.04
CA THR A 53 -0.68 -4.66 -6.20
C THR A 53 -1.83 -3.89 -6.86
N PRO A 54 -2.18 -4.17 -8.13
CA PRO A 54 -3.31 -3.54 -8.83
C PRO A 54 -4.64 -3.58 -8.05
N ASP A 55 -4.84 -4.61 -7.23
CA ASP A 55 -6.05 -4.77 -6.41
C ASP A 55 -6.04 -3.91 -5.13
N CYS A 56 -4.93 -3.23 -4.82
CA CYS A 56 -4.84 -2.36 -3.66
C CYS A 56 -5.56 -1.04 -3.92
N TRP A 57 -6.33 -0.57 -2.95
CA TRP A 57 -7.03 0.70 -3.00
C TRP A 57 -6.15 1.90 -3.35
N GLY A 58 -4.94 1.95 -2.78
CA GLY A 58 -4.00 3.03 -3.04
C GLY A 58 -3.25 2.92 -4.37
N TYR A 59 -3.53 1.91 -5.21
CA TYR A 59 -2.76 1.62 -6.42
C TYR A 59 -2.77 2.78 -7.42
N ASP A 60 -3.89 3.49 -7.53
CA ASP A 60 -4.10 4.58 -8.49
C ASP A 60 -3.93 5.99 -7.91
N TYR A 61 -3.45 6.10 -6.67
CA TYR A 61 -3.21 7.40 -6.06
C TYR A 61 -2.06 8.13 -6.77
N GLU A 62 -2.20 9.44 -6.96
CA GLU A 62 -1.21 10.28 -7.66
C GLU A 62 0.21 10.12 -7.11
N ILE A 63 0.35 10.03 -5.78
CA ILE A 63 1.65 9.79 -5.14
C ILE A 63 2.25 8.44 -5.55
N VAL A 64 1.44 7.39 -5.65
CA VAL A 64 1.88 6.05 -6.05
C VAL A 64 2.28 6.05 -7.52
N GLN A 65 1.50 6.72 -8.39
CA GLN A 65 1.82 6.87 -9.81
C GLN A 65 3.09 7.70 -10.02
N CYS A 66 3.28 8.79 -9.26
CA CYS A 66 4.50 9.59 -9.27
C CYS A 66 5.72 8.75 -8.88
N LEU A 67 5.63 8.00 -7.77
CA LEU A 67 6.72 7.13 -7.33
C LEU A 67 7.01 6.01 -8.33
N ARG A 68 6.00 5.45 -9.01
CA ARG A 68 6.20 4.48 -10.11
C ARG A 68 6.93 5.08 -11.29
N ASN A 69 6.48 6.25 -11.77
CA ASN A 69 7.09 6.95 -12.89
C ASN A 69 8.55 7.32 -12.60
N LYS A 70 8.90 7.54 -11.33
CA LYS A 70 10.28 7.78 -10.87
C LYS A 70 11.09 6.51 -10.58
N GLY A 71 10.51 5.31 -10.76
CA GLY A 71 11.18 4.04 -10.46
C GLY A 71 11.43 3.79 -8.97
N LEU A 72 10.70 4.50 -8.09
CA LEU A 72 10.85 4.43 -6.64
C LEU A 72 9.94 3.39 -5.98
N ILE A 73 8.98 2.80 -6.72
CA ILE A 73 8.24 1.61 -6.31
C ILE A 73 8.79 0.40 -7.06
N PRO A 74 9.49 -0.54 -6.39
CA PRO A 74 9.87 -1.78 -7.01
C PRO A 74 8.61 -2.60 -7.31
N VAL A 75 8.46 -3.02 -8.56
CA VAL A 75 7.53 -4.09 -8.90
C VAL A 75 8.10 -5.37 -8.31
N PHE A 76 7.43 -6.00 -7.34
CA PHE A 76 7.86 -7.29 -6.81
C PHE A 76 7.72 -8.35 -7.92
N ASN A 77 8.82 -8.64 -8.60
CA ASN A 77 8.95 -9.76 -9.52
C ASN A 77 10.34 -10.39 -9.36
N ALA A 78 10.53 -11.61 -9.87
CA ALA A 78 11.78 -12.37 -9.71
C ALA A 78 13.02 -11.62 -10.23
N ALA A 79 12.87 -10.77 -11.25
CA ALA A 79 13.95 -9.96 -11.80
C ALA A 79 14.34 -8.78 -10.89
N ASN A 80 13.36 -8.14 -10.25
CA ASN A 80 13.56 -7.01 -9.35
C ASN A 80 14.01 -7.44 -7.95
N MET A 81 13.73 -8.68 -7.53
CA MET A 81 14.21 -9.22 -6.26
C MET A 81 15.75 -9.22 -6.18
N ARG A 82 16.44 -9.57 -7.27
CA ARG A 82 17.91 -9.55 -7.33
C ARG A 82 18.48 -8.13 -7.22
N ARG A 83 17.81 -7.14 -7.82
CA ARG A 83 18.21 -5.72 -7.76
C ARG A 83 18.00 -5.11 -6.38
N ILE A 84 16.91 -5.45 -5.70
CA ILE A 84 16.64 -4.98 -4.33
C ILE A 84 17.64 -5.59 -3.36
N LEU A 85 17.91 -6.90 -3.46
CA LEU A 85 18.93 -7.57 -2.66
C LEU A 85 20.32 -6.96 -2.91
N ALA A 86 20.69 -6.70 -4.17
CA ALA A 86 21.96 -6.05 -4.50
C ALA A 86 22.09 -4.66 -3.85
N ARG A 87 21.07 -3.79 -3.97
CA ARG A 87 21.07 -2.46 -3.35
C ARG A 87 21.01 -2.48 -1.82
N SER A 88 20.46 -3.52 -1.21
CA SER A 88 20.38 -3.68 0.25
C SER A 88 21.69 -4.21 0.85
N LEU A 89 22.60 -4.72 0.02
CA LEU A 89 23.95 -5.16 0.41
C LEU A 89 24.99 -4.04 0.23
N GLU A 90 24.61 -2.93 -0.41
CA GLU A 90 25.47 -1.76 -0.67
C GLU A 90 25.30 -0.63 0.37
N ASN A 91 24.47 -0.83 1.42
CA ASN A 91 24.26 0.10 2.54
C ASN A 91 24.52 -0.58 3.89
#